data_AF-A0A8H5BL01-F1
#
_entry.id   AF-A0A8H5BL01-F1
#
_cell.length_a   1.000
_cell.length_b   1.000
_cell.length_c   1.000
_cell.angle_alpha   90.00
_cell.angle_beta   90.00
_cell.angle_gamma   90.00
#
_symmetry.space_group_name_H-M   'P 1'
#
loop_
_entity.id
_entity.type
_entity.pdbx_description
1 polymer ?
#
loop_
_entity_poly.entity_id
_entity_poly.type
_entity_poly.pdbx_seq_one_letter_code
_entity_poly.pdbx_strand_id
1 'polypeptide(L)'
;MLQIYARWDYPFKSKECQKTAWPRHKLACKILQPPEVYSNPTALKALNDLRAFTAKVRPALMLWGFPAFNLKNDIKRGERDVLVVNLRKRPDAKRPELAFECVDTYLKAIDSFPPPNNQAVRAQVDNCQKDSIASGALAGVVMLLIDLDSYVSNAVPFAFDESLFVDHPQPGALWKQVLMHHINSGKSLGSNLL
;
A
#
# COMPACT_ATOMS: atom_id res chain seq x y z
N MET A 1 14.76 -3.94 22.79
CA MET A 1 13.49 -3.25 22.48
C MET A 1 13.75 -2.23 21.37
N LEU A 2 13.68 -2.66 20.11
CA LEU A 2 13.84 -1.83 18.91
C LEU A 2 12.71 -2.21 17.96
N GLN A 3 11.62 -1.44 17.98
CA GLN A 3 10.54 -1.55 17.01
C GLN A 3 11.05 -1.09 15.65
N ILE A 4 11.27 -2.02 14.73
CA ILE A 4 11.57 -1.74 13.33
C ILE A 4 10.24 -1.78 12.58
N TYR A 5 9.51 -0.68 12.62
CA TYR A 5 8.41 -0.46 11.67
C TYR A 5 9.02 -0.19 10.29
N ALA A 6 8.73 -1.04 9.32
CA ALA A 6 9.01 -0.82 7.90
C ALA A 6 8.19 0.38 7.38
N ARG A 7 8.65 1.59 7.68
CA ARG A 7 8.02 2.87 7.37
C ARG A 7 8.64 3.40 6.07
N TRP A 8 7.89 3.34 4.96
CA TRP A 8 8.31 3.78 3.62
C TRP A 8 8.33 5.31 3.41
N ASP A 9 8.37 6.09 4.49
CA ASP A 9 8.54 7.56 4.49
C ASP A 9 9.34 8.01 5.73
N TYR A 10 10.40 7.29 6.12
CA TYR A 10 11.34 7.81 7.13
C TYR A 10 12.39 8.68 6.40
N PRO A 11 12.64 9.93 6.82
CA PRO A 11 13.83 10.65 6.34
C PRO A 11 15.03 9.81 6.74
N PHE A 12 15.78 9.27 5.77
CA PHE A 12 16.96 8.45 6.07
C PHE A 12 17.82 9.19 7.09
N LYS A 13 18.04 8.58 8.27
CA LYS A 13 18.76 9.22 9.38
C LYS A 13 20.17 9.67 8.98
N SER A 14 20.75 9.02 7.96
CA SER A 14 21.97 9.44 7.29
C SER A 14 22.00 8.98 5.83
N LYS A 15 22.95 9.52 5.06
CA LYS A 15 23.21 9.09 3.67
C LYS A 15 23.70 7.63 3.61
N GLU A 16 24.36 7.12 4.64
CA GLU A 16 24.75 5.71 4.71
C GLU A 16 23.53 4.79 4.81
N CYS A 17 22.55 5.12 5.66
CA CYS A 17 21.30 4.35 5.77
C CYS A 17 20.58 4.26 4.42
N GLN A 18 20.57 5.36 3.66
CA GLN A 18 20.00 5.37 2.31
C GLN A 18 20.77 4.45 1.37
N LYS A 19 22.10 4.54 1.31
CA LYS A 19 22.93 3.71 0.42
C LYS A 19 22.77 2.22 0.69
N THR A 20 22.69 1.81 1.96
CA THR A 20 22.52 0.40 2.33
C THR A 20 21.14 -0.15 1.99
N ALA A 21 20.08 0.66 2.13
CA ALA A 21 18.72 0.27 1.77
C ALA A 21 18.44 0.38 0.25
N TRP A 22 19.22 1.18 -0.48
CA TRP A 22 18.97 1.53 -1.87
C TRP A 22 18.89 0.34 -2.84
N PRO A 23 19.75 -0.70 -2.78
CA PRO A 23 19.64 -1.85 -3.67
C PRO A 23 18.30 -2.57 -3.55
N ARG A 24 17.80 -2.77 -2.32
CA ARG A 24 16.49 -3.39 -2.06
C ARG A 24 15.35 -2.48 -2.52
N HIS A 25 15.45 -1.19 -2.22
CA HIS A 25 14.47 -0.19 -2.65
C HIS A 25 14.39 -0.07 -4.18
N LYS A 26 15.53 -0.09 -4.88
CA LYS A 26 15.61 0.03 -6.35
C LYS A 26 14.95 -1.16 -7.05
N LEU A 27 15.09 -2.36 -6.51
CA LEU A 27 14.37 -3.55 -6.97
C LEU A 27 12.86 -3.36 -6.78
N ALA A 28 12.40 -3.01 -5.58
CA ALA A 28 10.97 -2.78 -5.32
C ALA A 28 10.37 -1.64 -6.17
N CYS A 29 11.13 -0.56 -6.41
CA CYS A 29 10.67 0.63 -7.14
C CYS A 29 10.57 0.43 -8.67
N LYS A 30 11.39 -0.45 -9.25
CA LYS A 30 11.39 -0.75 -10.70
C LYS A 30 10.27 -1.69 -11.13
N ILE A 31 9.76 -2.50 -10.21
CA ILE A 31 8.98 -3.69 -10.57
C ILE A 31 7.57 -3.35 -11.09
N LEU A 32 6.97 -2.22 -10.74
CA LEU A 32 5.59 -1.88 -11.16
C LEU A 32 5.46 -0.66 -12.07
N GLN A 33 6.56 -0.02 -12.45
CA GLN A 33 6.51 1.15 -13.32
C GLN A 33 7.41 0.89 -14.53
N PRO A 34 6.85 0.79 -15.75
CA PRO A 34 7.67 0.65 -16.93
C PRO A 34 8.68 1.81 -16.98
N PRO A 35 9.89 1.61 -17.51
CA PRO A 35 10.90 2.67 -17.64
C PRO A 35 10.32 3.97 -18.22
N GLU A 36 9.34 3.82 -19.11
CA GLU A 36 8.52 4.86 -19.73
C GLU A 36 7.89 5.85 -18.74
N VAL A 37 7.47 5.40 -17.54
CA VAL A 37 6.88 6.28 -16.53
C VAL A 37 7.91 7.24 -15.95
N TYR A 38 9.16 6.80 -15.79
CA TYR A 38 10.25 7.65 -15.33
C TYR A 38 10.80 8.54 -16.43
N SER A 39 10.66 8.13 -17.69
CA SER A 39 11.02 8.92 -18.86
C SER A 39 9.95 9.94 -19.27
N ASN A 40 8.70 9.78 -18.79
CA ASN A 40 7.59 10.67 -19.07
C ASN A 40 7.33 11.62 -17.87
N PRO A 41 7.61 12.94 -18.00
CA PRO A 41 7.44 13.90 -16.90
C PRO A 41 6.02 13.95 -16.33
N THR A 42 5.00 13.76 -17.17
CA THR A 42 3.59 13.76 -16.74
C THR A 42 3.27 12.53 -15.89
N ALA A 43 3.72 11.35 -16.33
CA ALA A 43 3.51 10.10 -15.58
C ALA A 43 4.31 10.12 -14.27
N LEU A 44 5.54 10.64 -14.28
CA LEU A 44 6.35 10.81 -13.07
C LEU A 44 5.67 11.77 -12.08
N LYS A 45 5.10 12.88 -12.56
CA LYS A 45 4.33 13.78 -11.71
C LYS A 45 3.11 13.08 -11.11
N ALA A 46 2.35 12.32 -11.92
CA ALA A 46 1.19 11.57 -11.43
C ALA A 46 1.58 10.55 -10.36
N LEU A 47 2.70 9.83 -10.55
CA LEU A 47 3.22 8.90 -9.55
C LEU A 47 3.63 9.60 -8.26
N ASN A 48 4.26 10.77 -8.34
CA ASN A 48 4.64 11.56 -7.17
C ASN A 48 3.40 12.10 -6.43
N ASP A 49 2.40 12.60 -7.15
CA ASP A 49 1.11 13.01 -6.59
C ASP A 49 0.45 11.82 -5.85
N LEU A 50 0.44 10.63 -6.48
CA LEU A 50 -0.13 9.40 -5.90
C LEU A 50 0.62 8.96 -4.64
N ARG A 51 1.96 9.02 -4.63
CA ARG A 51 2.77 8.71 -3.44
C ARG A 51 2.49 9.70 -2.30
N ALA A 52 2.40 10.99 -2.60
CA ALA A 52 2.09 12.01 -1.60
C ALA A 52 0.71 11.79 -0.97
N PHE A 53 -0.30 11.46 -1.78
CA PHE A 53 -1.62 11.06 -1.29
C PHE A 53 -1.53 9.79 -0.42
N THR A 54 -0.86 8.76 -0.93
CA THR A 54 -0.69 7.47 -0.25
C THR A 54 -0.11 7.64 1.15
N ALA A 55 0.92 8.47 1.29
CA ALA A 55 1.55 8.75 2.58
C ALA A 55 0.56 9.30 3.62
N LYS A 56 -0.42 10.10 3.19
CA LYS A 56 -1.44 10.67 4.08
C LYS A 56 -2.54 9.67 4.45
N VAL A 57 -2.95 8.81 3.52
CA VAL A 57 -4.03 7.83 3.76
C VAL A 57 -3.52 6.49 4.32
N ARG A 58 -2.20 6.31 4.44
CA ARG A 58 -1.56 5.09 4.96
C ARG A 58 -2.13 4.57 6.28
N PRO A 59 -2.45 5.41 7.29
CA PRO A 59 -3.07 4.92 8.52
C PRO A 59 -4.45 4.30 8.28
N ALA A 60 -5.26 4.89 7.40
CA ALA A 60 -6.58 4.36 7.07
C ALA A 60 -6.49 3.06 6.25
N LEU A 61 -5.54 2.99 5.31
CA LEU A 61 -5.22 1.75 4.59
C LEU A 61 -4.86 0.62 5.55
N MET A 62 -3.99 0.89 6.53
CA MET A 62 -3.61 -0.12 7.52
C MET A 62 -4.79 -0.58 8.37
N LEU A 63 -5.50 0.37 9.00
CA LEU A 63 -6.57 0.07 9.96
C LEU A 63 -7.79 -0.59 9.32
N TRP A 64 -8.16 -0.16 8.11
CA TRP A 64 -9.40 -0.58 7.45
C TRP A 64 -9.18 -1.49 6.25
N GLY A 65 -7.94 -1.59 5.75
CA GLY A 65 -7.57 -2.50 4.66
C GLY A 65 -7.17 -3.90 5.14
N PHE A 66 -6.58 -4.05 6.34
CA PHE A 66 -6.24 -5.39 6.86
C PHE A 66 -7.43 -6.34 7.01
N PRO A 67 -8.62 -5.89 7.48
CA PRO A 67 -9.79 -6.75 7.55
C PRO A 67 -10.16 -7.39 6.22
N ALA A 68 -9.83 -6.76 5.07
CA ALA A 68 -10.09 -7.33 3.75
C ALA A 68 -9.41 -8.69 3.56
N PHE A 69 -8.17 -8.85 4.07
CA PHE A 69 -7.39 -10.07 3.91
C PHE A 69 -7.86 -11.23 4.79
N ASN A 70 -8.63 -10.97 5.86
CA ASN A 70 -9.09 -12.00 6.79
C ASN A 70 -7.95 -12.92 7.30
N LEU A 71 -6.78 -12.34 7.59
CA LEU A 71 -5.54 -13.08 7.94
C LEU A 71 -5.66 -13.94 9.20
N LYS A 72 -6.63 -13.64 10.08
CA LYS A 72 -6.96 -14.44 11.26
C LYS A 72 -7.38 -15.86 10.88
N ASN A 73 -8.06 -16.00 9.75
CA ASN A 73 -8.58 -17.27 9.26
C ASN A 73 -7.68 -17.89 8.19
N ASP A 74 -6.98 -17.07 7.39
CA ASP A 74 -6.00 -17.54 6.39
C ASP A 74 -4.81 -16.58 6.31
N ILE A 75 -3.77 -16.86 7.10
CA ILE A 75 -2.54 -16.08 7.12
C ILE A 75 -1.82 -16.10 5.76
N LYS A 76 -1.95 -17.20 5.00
CA LYS A 76 -1.33 -17.35 3.68
C LYS A 76 -2.06 -16.54 2.60
N ARG A 77 -3.15 -15.86 2.94
CA ARG A 77 -3.83 -14.97 2.00
C ARG A 77 -2.95 -13.76 1.65
N GLY A 78 -2.09 -13.31 2.56
CA GLY A 78 -1.11 -12.26 2.28
C GLY A 78 -0.09 -12.62 1.20
N GLU A 79 0.14 -13.91 0.95
CA GLU A 79 1.05 -14.42 -0.09
C GLU A 79 0.40 -14.52 -1.48
N ARG A 80 -0.93 -14.52 -1.54
CA ARG A 80 -1.71 -14.92 -2.74
C ARG A 80 -2.61 -13.81 -3.28
N ASP A 81 -3.05 -12.91 -2.41
CA ASP A 81 -3.95 -11.82 -2.74
C ASP A 81 -3.29 -10.46 -2.46
N VAL A 82 -3.75 -9.43 -3.16
CA VAL A 82 -3.45 -8.03 -2.88
C VAL A 82 -4.74 -7.24 -2.75
N LEU A 83 -4.74 -6.19 -1.93
CA LEU A 83 -5.86 -5.26 -1.86
C LEU A 83 -5.68 -4.19 -2.93
N VAL A 84 -6.58 -4.16 -3.92
CA VAL A 84 -6.60 -3.13 -4.96
C VAL A 84 -7.47 -1.97 -4.49
N VAL A 85 -6.96 -0.76 -4.63
CA VAL A 85 -7.66 0.49 -4.32
C VAL A 85 -7.64 1.34 -5.59
N ASN A 86 -8.77 1.39 -6.28
CA ASN A 86 -8.94 2.18 -7.48
C ASN A 86 -9.27 3.62 -7.09
N LEU A 87 -8.51 4.53 -7.68
CA LEU A 87 -8.55 5.95 -7.39
C LEU A 87 -8.83 6.75 -8.66
N ARG A 88 -9.50 7.88 -8.50
CA ARG A 88 -9.61 8.91 -9.54
C ARG A 88 -9.10 10.23 -8.99
N LYS A 89 -8.46 11.05 -9.82
CA LYS A 89 -7.97 12.35 -9.39
C LYS A 89 -9.14 13.30 -9.14
N ARG A 90 -9.10 14.04 -8.03
CA ARG A 90 -10.05 15.14 -7.79
C ARG A 90 -9.55 16.41 -8.47
N PRO A 91 -10.35 17.07 -9.32
CA PRO A 91 -9.99 18.39 -9.81
C PRO A 91 -9.85 19.36 -8.62
N ASP A 92 -8.92 20.29 -8.74
CA ASP A 92 -8.73 21.42 -7.80
C ASP A 92 -8.36 21.06 -6.35
N ALA A 93 -7.99 19.81 -6.08
CA ALA A 93 -7.54 19.40 -4.76
C ALA A 93 -6.24 20.13 -4.35
N LYS A 94 -6.33 20.96 -3.30
CA LYS A 94 -5.18 21.71 -2.76
C LYS A 94 -4.36 20.93 -1.73
N ARG A 95 -4.95 19.89 -1.14
CA ARG A 95 -4.34 19.06 -0.09
C ARG A 95 -4.03 17.66 -0.63
N PRO A 96 -2.84 17.10 -0.39
CA PRO A 96 -2.47 15.78 -0.89
C PRO A 96 -3.46 14.67 -0.51
N GLU A 97 -3.99 14.67 0.71
CA GLU A 97 -4.97 13.71 1.23
C GLU A 97 -6.36 13.78 0.57
N LEU A 98 -6.62 14.82 -0.22
CA LEU A 98 -7.85 14.99 -0.99
C LEU A 98 -7.57 14.95 -2.50
N ALA A 99 -6.33 14.67 -2.92
CA ALA A 99 -5.93 14.67 -4.32
C ALA A 99 -6.62 13.57 -5.15
N PHE A 100 -7.09 12.52 -4.49
CA PHE A 100 -7.78 11.40 -5.11
C PHE A 100 -9.05 11.03 -4.35
N GLU A 101 -10.02 10.49 -5.07
CA GLU A 101 -11.14 9.73 -4.51
C GLU A 101 -10.94 8.23 -4.74
N CYS A 102 -11.23 7.42 -3.73
CA CYS A 102 -11.41 5.99 -3.89
C CYS A 102 -12.78 5.71 -4.48
N VAL A 103 -12.78 5.19 -5.71
CA VAL A 103 -13.97 4.82 -6.46
C VAL A 103 -14.35 3.36 -6.22
N ASP A 104 -13.36 2.50 -5.96
CA ASP A 104 -13.59 1.09 -5.69
C ASP A 104 -12.40 0.46 -4.94
N THR A 105 -12.67 -0.63 -4.24
CA THR A 105 -11.63 -1.46 -3.62
C THR A 105 -12.08 -2.90 -3.48
N TYR A 106 -11.15 -3.84 -3.68
CA TYR A 106 -11.41 -5.28 -3.63
C TYR A 106 -10.10 -6.06 -3.47
N LEU A 107 -10.20 -7.29 -2.94
CA LEU A 107 -9.10 -8.25 -3.01
C LEU A 107 -8.99 -8.82 -4.43
N LYS A 108 -7.76 -8.98 -4.90
CA LYS A 108 -7.46 -9.60 -6.18
C LYS A 108 -6.34 -10.61 -6.03
N ALA A 109 -6.56 -11.82 -6.52
CA ALA A 109 -5.53 -12.85 -6.58
C ALA A 109 -4.40 -12.41 -7.52
N ILE A 110 -3.15 -12.60 -7.10
CA ILE A 110 -1.95 -12.19 -7.87
C ILE A 110 -1.93 -12.86 -9.26
N ASP A 111 -2.36 -14.12 -9.34
CA ASP A 111 -2.36 -14.89 -10.60
C ASP A 111 -3.43 -14.44 -11.59
N SER A 112 -4.39 -13.61 -11.16
CA SER A 112 -5.41 -13.02 -12.04
C SER A 112 -4.94 -11.75 -12.76
N PHE A 113 -3.75 -11.24 -12.46
CA PHE A 113 -3.14 -10.16 -13.24
C PHE A 113 -2.54 -10.73 -14.53
N PRO A 114 -2.64 -10.00 -15.67
CA PRO A 114 -1.98 -10.45 -16.89
C PRO A 114 -0.46 -10.38 -16.73
N PRO A 115 0.32 -11.31 -17.32
CA PRO A 115 1.75 -11.13 -17.48
C PRO A 115 2.07 -9.86 -18.29
N PRO A 116 3.17 -9.14 -17.98
CA PRO A 116 4.15 -9.42 -16.93
C PRO A 116 3.74 -8.90 -15.52
N ASN A 117 2.57 -8.28 -15.38
CA ASN A 117 2.17 -7.60 -14.14
C ASN A 117 2.01 -8.57 -12.96
N ASN A 118 1.56 -9.80 -13.18
CA ASN A 118 1.49 -10.80 -12.11
C ASN A 118 2.86 -11.10 -11.47
N GLN A 119 3.91 -11.25 -12.27
CA GLN A 119 5.27 -11.48 -11.78
C GLN A 119 5.79 -10.29 -10.98
N ALA A 120 5.47 -9.08 -11.45
CA ALA A 120 5.83 -7.86 -10.75
C ALA A 120 5.14 -7.75 -9.38
N VAL A 121 3.82 -7.96 -9.33
CA VAL A 121 3.07 -7.95 -8.07
C VAL A 121 3.57 -9.05 -7.15
N ARG A 122 3.81 -10.27 -7.66
CA ARG A 122 4.35 -11.40 -6.90
C ARG A 122 5.69 -11.05 -6.24
N ALA A 123 6.62 -10.43 -6.98
CA ALA A 123 7.90 -10.03 -6.42
C ALA A 123 7.76 -8.98 -5.30
N GLN A 124 6.76 -8.09 -5.34
CA GLN A 124 6.48 -7.16 -4.22
C GLN A 124 5.98 -7.91 -2.99
N VAL A 125 5.04 -8.84 -3.19
CA VAL A 125 4.48 -9.65 -2.11
C VAL A 125 5.57 -10.50 -1.47
N ASP A 126 6.40 -11.19 -2.26
CA ASP A 126 7.50 -12.01 -1.76
C ASP A 126 8.50 -11.20 -0.94
N ASN A 127 8.88 -10.00 -1.44
CA ASN A 127 9.76 -9.09 -0.70
C ASN A 127 9.11 -8.59 0.59
N CYS A 128 7.84 -8.18 0.53
CA CYS A 128 7.08 -7.73 1.69
C CYS A 128 6.98 -8.83 2.74
N GLN A 129 6.67 -10.06 2.33
CA GLN A 129 6.57 -11.23 3.20
C GLN A 129 7.90 -11.50 3.89
N LYS A 130 8.99 -11.55 3.10
CA LYS A 130 10.34 -11.76 3.63
C LYS A 130 10.76 -10.71 4.65
N ASP A 131 10.57 -9.42 4.32
CA ASP A 131 10.95 -8.32 5.19
C ASP A 131 10.08 -8.25 6.46
N SER A 132 8.79 -8.59 6.34
CA SER A 132 7.85 -8.62 7.47
C SER A 132 8.19 -9.75 8.44
N ILE A 133 8.38 -10.98 7.95
CA ILE A 133 8.79 -12.13 8.77
C ILE A 133 10.15 -11.86 9.44
N ALA A 134 11.11 -11.32 8.70
CA ALA A 134 12.42 -10.98 9.25
C ALA A 134 12.35 -9.92 10.37
N SER A 135 11.29 -9.12 10.41
CA SER A 135 11.02 -8.11 11.43
C SER A 135 10.17 -8.64 12.60
N GLY A 136 9.79 -9.92 12.58
CA GLY A 136 8.99 -10.58 13.62
C GLY A 136 7.48 -10.54 13.38
N ALA A 137 7.03 -10.02 12.24
CA ALA A 137 5.61 -9.99 11.90
C ALA A 137 5.11 -11.36 11.40
N LEU A 138 3.81 -11.59 11.54
CA LEU A 138 3.14 -12.83 11.12
C LEU A 138 3.05 -12.95 9.59
N ALA A 139 2.76 -11.85 8.91
CA ALA A 139 2.65 -11.80 7.46
C ALA A 139 3.02 -10.43 6.91
N GLY A 140 3.37 -10.38 5.63
CA GLY A 140 3.42 -9.18 4.82
C GLY A 140 2.22 -9.14 3.87
N VAL A 141 1.62 -7.97 3.70
CA VAL A 141 0.57 -7.75 2.70
C VAL A 141 0.88 -6.54 1.86
N VAL A 142 0.44 -6.56 0.61
CA VAL A 142 0.60 -5.44 -0.33
C VAL A 142 -0.76 -4.88 -0.70
N MET A 143 -0.88 -3.56 -0.62
CA MET A 143 -2.01 -2.80 -1.15
C MET A 143 -1.57 -2.06 -2.40
N LEU A 144 -2.32 -2.19 -3.49
CA LEU A 144 -2.05 -1.53 -4.78
C LEU A 144 -3.02 -0.38 -4.96
N LEU A 145 -2.52 0.85 -4.90
CA LEU A 145 -3.30 2.04 -5.23
C LEU A 145 -3.10 2.34 -6.72
N ILE A 146 -4.19 2.46 -7.47
CA ILE A 146 -4.16 2.67 -8.92
C ILE A 146 -4.89 3.96 -9.25
N ASP A 147 -4.20 4.92 -9.86
CA ASP A 147 -4.85 6.08 -10.47
C ASP A 147 -5.43 5.67 -11.83
N LEU A 148 -6.75 5.67 -11.94
CA LEU A 148 -7.45 5.27 -13.16
C LEU A 148 -7.32 6.28 -14.30
N ASP A 149 -6.95 7.54 -14.02
CA ASP A 149 -6.83 8.57 -15.05
C ASP A 149 -5.48 8.51 -15.75
N SER A 150 -4.40 8.27 -14.99
CA SER A 150 -3.03 8.19 -15.52
C SER A 150 -2.48 6.76 -15.64
N TYR A 151 -3.20 5.76 -15.13
CA TYR A 151 -2.81 4.36 -15.06
C TYR A 151 -1.50 4.10 -14.28
N VAL A 152 -1.04 5.05 -13.47
CA VAL A 152 0.09 4.83 -12.56
C VAL A 152 -0.40 4.11 -11.30
N SER A 153 0.49 3.32 -10.71
CA SER A 153 0.18 2.51 -9.53
C SER A 153 1.26 2.61 -8.47
N ASN A 154 0.84 2.66 -7.20
CA ASN A 154 1.73 2.65 -6.05
C ASN A 154 1.45 1.42 -5.19
N ALA A 155 2.46 0.55 -5.03
CA ALA A 155 2.39 -0.59 -4.13
C ALA A 155 2.84 -0.19 -2.73
N VAL A 156 2.03 -0.54 -1.74
CA VAL A 156 2.26 -0.19 -0.34
C VAL A 156 2.35 -1.46 0.48
N PRO A 157 3.55 -1.85 0.90
CA PRO A 157 3.74 -3.00 1.78
C PRO A 157 3.38 -2.64 3.22
N PHE A 158 2.78 -3.59 3.91
CA PHE A 158 2.46 -3.54 5.33
C PHE A 158 2.83 -4.86 6.00
N ALA A 159 3.45 -4.77 7.17
CA ALA A 159 3.63 -5.90 8.05
C ALA A 159 2.36 -6.08 8.90
N PHE A 160 1.97 -7.33 9.11
CA PHE A 160 0.83 -7.72 9.91
C PHE A 160 1.29 -8.49 11.14
N ASP A 161 0.91 -8.00 12.32
CA ASP A 161 1.25 -8.54 13.63
C ASP A 161 0.00 -9.09 14.32
N GLU A 162 0.16 -10.05 15.24
CA GLU A 162 -0.94 -10.64 16.00
C GLU A 162 -1.74 -9.59 16.80
N SER A 163 -1.07 -8.53 17.26
CA SER A 163 -1.70 -7.42 17.98
C SER A 163 -2.71 -6.64 17.13
N LEU A 164 -2.68 -6.81 15.80
CA LEU A 164 -3.62 -6.22 14.86
C LEU A 164 -4.88 -7.10 14.67
N PHE A 165 -4.97 -8.26 15.35
CA PHE A 165 -6.24 -8.95 15.59
C PHE A 165 -7.07 -8.19 16.62
N VAL A 166 -7.31 -6.89 16.40
CA VAL A 166 -8.43 -6.22 17.05
C VAL A 166 -9.70 -6.88 16.52
N ASP A 167 -10.75 -6.96 17.33
CA ASP A 167 -12.10 -7.36 16.90
C ASP A 167 -12.65 -6.32 15.91
N HIS A 168 -12.07 -6.30 14.71
CA HIS A 168 -12.62 -5.59 13.59
C HIS A 168 -13.99 -6.19 13.28
N PRO A 169 -15.01 -5.35 13.04
CA PRO A 169 -16.34 -5.84 12.76
C PRO A 169 -16.29 -6.89 11.66
N GLN A 170 -16.98 -8.00 11.94
CA GLN A 170 -16.99 -9.28 11.24
C GLN A 170 -16.80 -9.23 9.71
N PRO A 171 -16.24 -10.30 9.10
CA PRO A 171 -16.25 -10.49 7.66
C PRO A 171 -17.69 -10.40 7.12
N GLY A 172 -18.00 -9.41 6.28
CA GLY A 172 -19.38 -9.28 5.81
C GLY A 172 -19.76 -8.07 4.95
N ALA A 173 -19.48 -6.81 5.35
CA ALA A 173 -19.95 -5.69 4.50
C ALA A 173 -19.31 -4.31 4.68
N LEU A 174 -18.70 -3.98 5.82
CA LEU A 174 -18.40 -2.56 6.10
C LEU A 174 -16.95 -2.15 5.88
N TRP A 175 -15.96 -3.05 5.88
CA TRP A 175 -14.55 -2.66 5.73
C TRP A 175 -14.33 -1.82 4.47
N LYS A 176 -14.97 -2.22 3.36
CA LYS A 176 -14.89 -1.53 2.06
C LYS A 176 -15.47 -0.13 2.16
N GLN A 177 -16.68 0.01 2.67
CA GLN A 177 -17.36 1.30 2.80
C GLN A 177 -16.64 2.23 3.78
N VAL A 178 -16.14 1.69 4.90
CA VAL A 178 -15.40 2.43 5.93
C VAL A 178 -14.05 2.89 5.39
N LEU A 179 -13.29 1.99 4.74
CA LEU A 179 -12.02 2.34 4.09
C LEU A 179 -12.23 3.45 3.05
N MET A 180 -13.21 3.26 2.15
CA MET A 180 -13.53 4.26 1.13
C MET A 180 -13.96 5.59 1.76
N HIS A 181 -14.78 5.57 2.81
CA HIS A 181 -15.18 6.77 3.53
C HIS A 181 -13.97 7.52 4.12
N HIS A 182 -13.07 6.82 4.80
CA HIS A 182 -11.88 7.42 5.41
C HIS A 182 -10.89 7.97 4.38
N ILE A 183 -10.67 7.25 3.28
CA ILE A 183 -9.86 7.74 2.16
C ILE A 183 -10.50 9.01 1.59
N ASN A 184 -11.81 8.97 1.30
CA ASN A 184 -12.50 10.06 0.62
C ASN A 184 -12.71 11.31 1.47
N SER A 185 -12.77 11.17 2.80
CA SER A 185 -12.95 12.29 3.71
C SER A 185 -11.66 13.07 3.96
N GLY A 186 -10.48 12.52 3.62
CA GLY A 186 -9.17 13.10 3.92
C GLY A 186 -8.95 13.36 5.42
N LYS A 187 -9.68 12.65 6.29
CA LYS A 187 -9.53 12.78 7.74
C LYS A 187 -8.34 11.92 8.14
N SER A 188 -7.27 12.55 8.61
CA SER A 188 -6.20 11.83 9.27
C SER A 188 -6.79 11.15 10.50
N LEU A 189 -6.65 9.83 10.61
CA LEU A 189 -6.82 9.16 11.90
C LEU A 189 -5.83 9.83 12.85
N GLY A 190 -6.32 10.46 13.91
CA GLY A 190 -5.46 11.10 14.90
C GLY A 190 -4.46 10.07 15.41
N SER A 191 -3.25 10.53 15.78
CA SER A 191 -2.14 9.71 16.25
C SER A 191 -2.42 8.87 17.51
N ASN A 192 -3.64 8.93 18.05
CA ASN A 192 -4.05 8.26 19.29
C ASN A 192 -4.79 6.94 19.05
N LEU A 193 -4.92 6.49 17.78
CA LEU A 193 -5.65 5.26 17.39
C LEU A 193 -4.72 4.12 16.92
N LEU A 194 -3.41 4.29 17.01
CA LEU A 194 -2.36 3.32 16.66
C LEU A 194 -1.29 3.34 17.74
#